data_AF-F5YBR1-F1
#
_entry.id   AF-F5YBR1-F1
#
_cell.length_a   1.000
_cell.length_b   1.000
_cell.length_c   1.000
_cell.angle_alpha   90.00
_cell.angle_beta   90.00
_cell.angle_gamma   90.00
#
_symmetry.space_group_name_H-M   'P 1'
#
loop_
_entity.id
_entity.type
_entity.pdbx_description
1 polymer ?
#
loop_
_entity_poly.entity_id
_entity_poly.type
_entity_poly.pdbx_seq_one_letter_code
_entity_poly.pdbx_strand_id
1 'polypeptide(L)'
;MKNYKFIIMLSVLLAVMGVGTASAQNNWISGQIGLLGAGVGYERVLTPSISVGGEVYYNSLFFFWNSFAVEANAKFYPFKGVFYAKLGLGFGTITGTEDVDAGGYTYSWVYSTSGFLVDPGIGWKIDVGSPGGFFIEPKIGIPIVLGKKDYSTSGFTYAGNGEFKVGVNFVVAFGMGYAF
;
A
#
# COMPACT_ATOMS: atom_id res chain seq x y z
N MET A 1 20.42 12.60 -30.65
CA MET A 1 19.33 13.53 -30.26
C MET A 1 18.07 12.83 -29.73
N LYS A 2 18.17 11.74 -28.93
CA LYS A 2 16.97 10.94 -28.52
C LYS A 2 16.55 11.09 -27.05
N ASN A 3 17.32 11.76 -26.19
CA ASN A 3 17.07 11.79 -24.74
C ASN A 3 16.33 13.05 -24.24
N TYR A 4 16.22 14.10 -25.05
CA TYR A 4 15.59 15.36 -24.63
C TYR A 4 14.07 15.26 -24.48
N LYS A 5 13.42 14.35 -25.24
CA LYS A 5 11.97 14.12 -25.13
C LYS A 5 11.58 13.55 -23.76
N PHE A 6 12.39 12.65 -23.20
CA PHE A 6 12.17 12.08 -21.88
C PHE A 6 12.35 13.13 -20.77
N ILE A 7 13.41 13.95 -20.88
CA ILE A 7 13.68 15.03 -19.92
C ILE A 7 12.59 16.09 -19.97
N ILE A 8 12.12 16.48 -21.15
CA ILE A 8 11.01 17.44 -21.34
C ILE A 8 9.70 16.86 -20.81
N MET A 9 9.41 15.58 -21.06
CA MET A 9 8.19 14.95 -20.53
C MET A 9 8.23 14.85 -19.00
N LEU A 10 9.38 14.49 -18.42
CA LEU A 10 9.58 14.45 -16.97
C LEU A 10 9.47 15.85 -16.33
N SER A 11 9.99 16.89 -16.99
CA SER A 11 9.91 18.27 -16.52
C SER A 11 8.53 18.91 -16.71
N VAL A 12 7.77 18.52 -17.74
CA VAL A 12 6.35 18.86 -17.87
C VAL A 12 5.53 18.15 -16.80
N LEU A 13 5.81 16.89 -16.49
CA LEU A 13 5.20 16.17 -15.36
C LEU A 13 5.51 16.90 -14.03
N LEU A 14 6.76 17.30 -13.82
CA LEU A 14 7.20 18.09 -12.64
C LEU A 14 6.59 19.49 -12.58
N ALA A 15 6.37 20.14 -13.73
CA ALA A 15 5.75 21.46 -13.81
C ALA A 15 4.24 21.41 -13.51
N VAL A 16 3.54 20.35 -13.94
CA VAL A 16 2.13 20.11 -13.59
C VAL A 16 1.98 19.78 -12.10
N MET A 17 3.00 19.19 -11.46
CA MET A 17 3.06 18.95 -10.01
C MET A 17 3.27 20.23 -9.16
N GLY A 18 3.47 21.40 -9.78
CA GLY A 18 3.77 22.67 -9.10
C GLY A 18 2.55 23.46 -8.61
N VAL A 19 1.32 23.02 -8.90
CA VAL A 19 0.08 23.77 -8.58
C VAL A 19 -0.75 23.00 -7.55
N GLY A 20 -0.20 22.84 -6.36
CA GLY A 20 -0.94 22.38 -5.18
C GLY A 20 -0.64 23.34 -4.04
N THR A 21 -1.59 24.19 -3.69
CA THR A 21 -1.51 24.96 -2.44
C THR A 21 -1.53 23.97 -1.28
N ALA A 22 -0.48 23.98 -0.46
CA ALA A 22 -0.46 23.22 0.80
C ALA A 22 -1.74 23.55 1.58
N SER A 23 -2.65 22.58 1.67
CA SER A 23 -3.92 22.75 2.35
C SER A 23 -3.68 23.11 3.82
N ALA A 24 -4.40 24.11 4.32
CA ALA A 24 -4.35 24.56 5.72
C ALA A 24 -5.03 23.59 6.70
N GLN A 25 -5.47 22.41 6.23
CA GLN A 25 -6.20 21.44 7.05
C GLN A 25 -5.28 20.43 7.72
N ASN A 26 -5.60 20.18 9.00
CA ASN A 26 -4.79 19.34 9.87
C ASN A 26 -5.17 17.86 9.83
N ASN A 27 -6.39 17.49 9.40
CA ASN A 27 -6.87 16.11 9.46
C ASN A 27 -7.58 15.67 8.17
N TRP A 28 -7.44 14.39 7.87
CA TRP A 28 -7.83 13.78 6.61
C TRP A 28 -8.40 12.39 6.92
N ILE A 29 -9.54 12.04 6.32
CA ILE A 29 -10.06 10.68 6.30
C ILE A 29 -10.09 10.22 4.86
N SER A 30 -9.56 9.02 4.60
CA SER A 30 -9.65 8.38 3.29
C SER A 30 -10.34 7.03 3.37
N GLY A 31 -11.23 6.81 2.41
CA GLY A 31 -11.52 5.45 1.97
C GLY A 31 -10.53 5.08 0.89
N GLN A 32 -10.21 3.80 0.75
CA GLN A 32 -9.52 3.32 -0.42
C GLN A 32 -10.24 2.14 -1.02
N ILE A 33 -10.32 2.17 -2.34
CA ILE A 33 -10.78 1.04 -3.13
C ILE A 33 -9.56 0.63 -3.95
N GLY A 34 -8.94 -0.48 -3.56
CA GLY A 34 -7.89 -1.10 -4.36
C GLY A 34 -8.48 -1.65 -5.65
N LEU A 35 -7.62 -1.98 -6.63
CA LEU A 35 -8.03 -2.65 -7.87
C LEU A 35 -8.94 -3.86 -7.63
N LEU A 36 -8.71 -4.57 -6.53
CA LEU A 36 -9.45 -5.77 -6.09
C LEU A 36 -9.50 -5.83 -4.55
N GLY A 37 -9.62 -4.67 -3.89
CA GLY A 37 -9.52 -4.56 -2.44
C GLY A 37 -10.21 -3.35 -1.87
N ALA A 38 -10.28 -3.25 -0.56
CA ALA A 38 -10.85 -2.11 0.14
C ALA A 38 -10.05 -1.83 1.41
N GLY A 39 -10.06 -0.58 1.82
CA GLY A 39 -9.48 -0.19 3.10
C GLY A 39 -9.95 1.19 3.51
N VAL A 40 -9.59 1.55 4.72
CA VAL A 40 -9.91 2.84 5.31
C VAL A 40 -8.68 3.35 6.02
N GLY A 41 -8.47 4.65 5.93
CA GLY A 41 -7.32 5.32 6.50
C GLY A 41 -7.72 6.62 7.18
N TYR A 42 -6.97 6.95 8.21
CA TYR A 42 -6.97 8.26 8.84
C TYR A 42 -5.58 8.84 8.75
N GLU A 43 -5.46 10.13 8.42
CA GLU A 43 -4.20 10.83 8.31
C GLU A 43 -4.30 12.20 9.00
N ARG A 44 -3.28 12.55 9.78
CA ARG A 44 -3.11 13.85 10.43
C ARG A 44 -1.84 14.50 9.94
N VAL A 45 -1.96 15.72 9.42
CA VAL A 45 -0.83 16.55 9.01
C VAL A 45 -0.16 17.12 10.25
N LEU A 46 1.12 16.83 10.43
CA LEU A 46 1.93 17.35 11.54
C LEU A 46 2.70 18.61 11.11
N THR A 47 3.21 18.58 9.89
CA THR A 47 3.93 19.69 9.26
C THR A 47 3.57 19.72 7.77
N PRO A 48 3.89 20.79 7.02
CA PRO A 48 3.65 20.84 5.58
C PRO A 48 4.31 19.70 4.77
N SER A 49 5.26 18.98 5.36
CA SER A 49 5.99 17.89 4.70
C SER A 49 5.80 16.53 5.37
N ILE A 50 5.14 16.45 6.52
CA ILE A 50 5.02 15.22 7.30
C ILE A 50 3.58 15.04 7.78
N SER A 51 3.04 13.85 7.56
CA SER A 51 1.80 13.41 8.19
C SER A 51 1.96 12.02 8.82
N VAL A 52 1.07 11.71 9.76
CA VAL A 52 0.99 10.42 10.44
C VAL A 52 -0.44 9.93 10.43
N GLY A 53 -0.63 8.61 10.40
CA GLY A 53 -1.95 8.04 10.24
C GLY A 53 -2.03 6.59 10.64
N GLY A 54 -3.21 6.03 10.45
CA GLY A 54 -3.47 4.60 10.54
C GLY A 54 -4.26 4.13 9.34
N GLU A 55 -4.02 2.90 8.91
CA GLU A 55 -4.69 2.29 7.76
C GLU A 55 -5.06 0.85 8.10
N VAL A 56 -6.28 0.46 7.71
CA VAL A 56 -6.73 -0.93 7.70
C VAL A 56 -7.11 -1.27 6.28
N TYR A 57 -6.56 -2.33 5.73
CA TYR A 57 -6.85 -2.70 4.35
C TYR A 57 -6.83 -4.19 4.08
N TYR A 58 -7.58 -4.55 3.05
CA TYR A 58 -7.60 -5.85 2.42
C TYR A 58 -7.37 -5.68 0.91
N ASN A 59 -6.48 -6.47 0.33
CA ASN A 59 -6.20 -6.48 -1.10
C ASN A 59 -6.20 -7.91 -1.63
N SER A 60 -6.79 -8.15 -2.81
CA SER A 60 -6.75 -9.44 -3.49
C SER A 60 -6.13 -9.30 -4.87
N LEU A 61 -4.86 -9.63 -5.05
CA LEU A 61 -4.22 -9.64 -6.35
C LEU A 61 -4.49 -10.99 -7.04
N PHE A 62 -5.29 -10.97 -8.13
CA PHE A 62 -5.54 -12.12 -9.01
C PHE A 62 -6.02 -13.41 -8.30
N PHE A 63 -7.00 -13.36 -7.38
CA PHE A 63 -7.61 -14.50 -6.66
C PHE A 63 -6.68 -15.39 -5.80
N PHE A 64 -5.37 -15.37 -6.03
CA PHE A 64 -4.38 -16.26 -5.42
C PHE A 64 -3.50 -15.57 -4.38
N TRP A 65 -3.42 -14.24 -4.40
CA TRP A 65 -2.57 -13.45 -3.51
C TRP A 65 -3.41 -12.44 -2.74
N ASN A 66 -3.71 -12.75 -1.47
CA ASN A 66 -4.49 -11.85 -0.63
C ASN A 66 -3.59 -11.22 0.42
N SER A 67 -3.82 -9.96 0.75
CA SER A 67 -3.19 -9.33 1.91
C SER A 67 -4.22 -8.64 2.79
N PHE A 68 -3.98 -8.70 4.09
CA PHE A 68 -4.68 -7.93 5.11
C PHE A 68 -3.65 -7.21 5.95
N ALA A 69 -3.91 -5.95 6.30
CA ALA A 69 -3.00 -5.15 7.11
C ALA A 69 -3.75 -4.21 8.03
N VAL A 70 -3.19 -4.02 9.22
CA VAL A 70 -3.50 -2.95 10.16
C VAL A 70 -2.20 -2.27 10.53
N GLU A 71 -2.06 -0.99 10.22
CA GLU A 71 -0.79 -0.30 10.38
C GLU A 71 -0.95 1.14 10.83
N ALA A 72 0.08 1.62 11.54
CA ALA A 72 0.35 3.03 11.68
C ALA A 72 1.33 3.44 10.57
N ASN A 73 1.14 4.59 9.95
CA ASN A 73 1.99 5.05 8.86
C ASN A 73 2.44 6.50 9.04
N ALA A 74 3.58 6.81 8.44
CA ALA A 74 4.06 8.17 8.26
C ALA A 74 4.23 8.45 6.76
N LYS A 75 3.85 9.64 6.32
CA LYS A 75 4.05 10.10 4.94
C LYS A 75 4.94 11.33 4.92
N PHE A 76 5.87 11.35 3.96
CA PHE A 76 6.76 12.47 3.68
C PHE A 76 6.44 13.06 2.31
N TYR A 77 6.16 14.36 2.27
CA TYR A 77 5.77 15.11 1.07
C TYR A 77 6.90 16.06 0.61
N PRO A 78 7.78 15.63 -0.31
CA PRO A 78 8.88 16.46 -0.78
C PRO A 78 8.44 17.65 -1.64
N PHE A 79 7.26 17.59 -2.28
CA PHE A 79 6.77 18.61 -3.23
C PHE A 79 5.39 19.14 -2.84
N LYS A 80 5.31 19.89 -1.73
CA LYS A 80 4.12 20.68 -1.33
C LYS A 80 2.80 19.90 -1.24
N GLY A 81 2.84 18.63 -0.84
CA GLY A 81 1.62 17.88 -0.46
C GLY A 81 1.00 16.99 -1.53
N VAL A 82 1.50 16.98 -2.77
CA VAL A 82 0.95 16.14 -3.86
C VAL A 82 1.58 14.76 -3.88
N PHE A 83 2.88 14.66 -4.09
CA PHE A 83 3.59 13.38 -4.04
C PHE A 83 4.03 13.07 -2.61
N TYR A 84 3.93 11.80 -2.20
CA TYR A 84 4.46 11.33 -0.93
C TYR A 84 5.22 10.00 -1.03
N ALA A 85 6.20 9.85 -0.15
CA ALA A 85 6.73 8.56 0.27
C ALA A 85 6.07 8.16 1.60
N LYS A 86 5.69 6.88 1.74
CA LYS A 86 5.02 6.31 2.91
C LYS A 86 5.90 5.23 3.52
N LEU A 87 5.88 5.15 4.85
CA LEU A 87 6.33 3.99 5.59
C LEU A 87 5.26 3.60 6.62
N GLY A 88 4.69 2.41 6.45
CA GLY A 88 3.76 1.77 7.38
C GLY A 88 4.46 0.74 8.27
N LEU A 89 4.04 0.65 9.52
CA LEU A 89 4.43 -0.39 10.47
C LEU A 89 3.19 -0.93 11.17
N GLY A 90 3.10 -2.25 11.34
CA GLY A 90 1.93 -2.82 12.01
C GLY A 90 1.89 -4.34 12.00
N PHE A 91 0.69 -4.87 11.83
CA PHE A 91 0.44 -6.29 11.68
C PHE A 91 -0.14 -6.57 10.30
N GLY A 92 0.38 -7.60 9.65
CA GLY A 92 -0.04 -7.97 8.31
C GLY A 92 -0.18 -9.48 8.14
N THR A 93 -0.97 -9.86 7.16
CA THR A 93 -1.10 -11.23 6.67
C THR A 93 -1.02 -11.22 5.15
N ILE A 94 -0.19 -12.09 4.58
CA ILE A 94 -0.08 -12.33 3.14
C ILE A 94 -0.38 -13.80 2.88
N THR A 95 -1.39 -14.06 2.07
CA THR A 95 -1.75 -15.38 1.57
C THR A 95 -1.24 -15.53 0.15
N GLY A 96 -0.67 -16.69 -0.16
CA GLY A 96 -0.21 -17.04 -1.49
C GLY A 96 -0.38 -18.52 -1.78
N THR A 97 0.00 -18.93 -2.98
CA THR A 97 0.04 -20.34 -3.40
C THR A 97 1.48 -20.74 -3.67
N GLU A 98 1.87 -21.92 -3.23
CA GLU A 98 3.20 -22.50 -3.45
C GLU A 98 3.05 -23.91 -4.01
N ASP A 99 3.69 -24.17 -5.14
CA ASP A 99 3.72 -25.49 -5.75
C ASP A 99 4.92 -26.27 -5.20
N VAL A 100 4.67 -27.48 -4.73
CA VAL A 100 5.67 -28.39 -4.16
C VAL A 100 5.69 -29.69 -4.97
N ASP A 101 6.84 -30.01 -5.55
CA ASP A 101 7.05 -31.25 -6.28
C ASP A 101 7.51 -32.36 -5.34
N ALA A 102 6.72 -33.44 -5.23
CA ALA A 102 7.05 -34.59 -4.41
C ALA A 102 6.68 -35.90 -5.13
N GLY A 103 7.68 -36.75 -5.39
CA GLY A 103 7.45 -38.09 -5.97
C GLY A 103 6.87 -38.08 -7.39
N GLY A 104 7.14 -37.06 -8.20
CA GLY A 104 6.64 -36.94 -9.58
C GLY A 104 5.24 -36.30 -9.71
N TYR A 105 4.67 -35.84 -8.60
CA TYR A 105 3.42 -35.07 -8.57
C TYR A 105 3.66 -33.65 -8.06
N THR A 106 3.00 -32.67 -8.66
CA THR A 106 2.99 -31.27 -8.22
C THR A 106 1.76 -31.03 -7.36
N TYR A 107 1.97 -30.60 -6.12
CA TYR A 107 0.90 -30.23 -5.19
C TYR A 107 0.88 -28.72 -4.98
N SER A 108 -0.30 -28.12 -5.11
CA SER A 108 -0.47 -26.68 -4.89
C SER A 108 -0.99 -26.42 -3.48
N TRP A 109 -0.22 -25.71 -2.66
CA TRP A 109 -0.53 -25.42 -1.26
C TRP A 109 -0.83 -23.94 -1.07
N VAL A 110 -1.94 -23.63 -0.39
CA VAL A 110 -2.22 -22.27 0.07
C VAL A 110 -1.46 -22.06 1.37
N TYR A 111 -0.67 -20.99 1.42
CA TYR A 111 0.03 -20.58 2.63
C TYR A 111 -0.42 -19.20 3.08
N SER A 112 -0.26 -18.91 4.36
CA SER A 112 -0.47 -17.59 4.96
C SER A 112 0.74 -17.24 5.80
N THR A 113 1.35 -16.08 5.55
CA THR A 113 2.39 -15.50 6.40
C THR A 113 1.78 -14.36 7.19
N SER A 114 1.75 -14.47 8.51
CA SER A 114 1.17 -13.46 9.40
C SER A 114 2.19 -13.00 10.44
N GLY A 115 2.28 -11.69 10.69
CA GLY A 115 3.24 -11.15 11.65
C GLY A 115 3.45 -9.65 11.54
N PHE A 116 4.66 -9.22 11.89
CA PHE A 116 5.04 -7.81 11.87
C PHE A 116 5.14 -7.30 10.43
N LEU A 117 4.48 -6.19 10.15
CA LEU A 117 4.41 -5.57 8.83
C LEU A 117 5.34 -4.37 8.75
N VAL A 118 6.06 -4.28 7.63
CA VAL A 118 6.72 -3.07 7.12
C VAL A 118 6.16 -2.79 5.73
N ASP A 119 5.53 -1.65 5.52
CA ASP A 119 4.87 -1.29 4.25
C ASP A 119 5.44 0.02 3.69
N PRO A 120 6.60 -0.01 3.02
CA PRO A 120 7.07 1.12 2.23
C PRO A 120 6.17 1.32 1.00
N GLY A 121 5.87 2.57 0.69
CA GLY A 121 5.08 2.90 -0.48
C GLY A 121 5.30 4.31 -0.99
N ILE A 122 4.70 4.61 -2.12
CA ILE A 122 4.63 5.95 -2.70
C ILE A 122 3.22 6.20 -3.20
N GLY A 123 2.83 7.46 -3.27
CA GLY A 123 1.56 7.83 -3.87
C GLY A 123 1.47 9.29 -4.24
N TRP A 124 0.37 9.61 -4.91
CA TRP A 124 0.05 10.96 -5.33
C TRP A 124 -1.35 11.30 -4.85
N LYS A 125 -1.46 12.39 -4.14
CA LYS A 125 -2.72 12.97 -3.68
C LYS A 125 -3.11 14.09 -4.64
N ILE A 126 -4.26 13.94 -5.28
CA ILE A 126 -4.76 14.87 -6.29
C ILE A 126 -6.07 15.42 -5.77
N ASP A 127 -6.06 16.68 -5.35
CA ASP A 127 -7.27 17.40 -4.97
C ASP A 127 -8.17 17.57 -6.21
N VAL A 128 -9.46 17.27 -6.04
CA VAL A 128 -10.48 17.39 -7.09
C VAL A 128 -11.42 18.52 -6.70
N GLY A 129 -11.35 19.61 -7.45
CA GLY A 129 -12.09 20.84 -7.16
C GLY A 129 -11.28 21.80 -6.31
N SER A 130 -11.71 22.07 -5.08
CA SER A 130 -11.03 22.99 -4.17
C SER A 130 -9.87 22.30 -3.44
N PRO A 131 -8.72 22.99 -3.22
CA PRO A 131 -7.63 22.48 -2.39
C PRO A 131 -8.11 22.10 -0.99
N GLY A 132 -7.67 20.94 -0.49
CA GLY A 132 -8.10 20.46 0.83
C GLY A 132 -9.58 20.05 0.91
N GLY A 133 -10.17 19.62 -0.20
CA GLY A 133 -11.53 19.08 -0.24
C GLY A 133 -11.53 17.57 -0.49
N PHE A 134 -12.27 17.17 -1.51
CA PHE A 134 -12.25 15.80 -2.03
C PHE A 134 -10.93 15.55 -2.78
N PHE A 135 -10.34 14.37 -2.62
CA PHE A 135 -9.13 13.98 -3.34
C PHE A 135 -9.19 12.54 -3.83
N ILE A 136 -8.39 12.26 -4.86
CA ILE A 136 -8.08 10.91 -5.32
C ILE A 136 -6.60 10.60 -5.04
N GLU A 137 -6.29 9.33 -4.79
CA GLU A 137 -4.97 8.90 -4.35
C GLU A 137 -4.51 7.61 -5.02
N PRO A 138 -3.98 7.65 -6.27
CA PRO A 138 -3.23 6.51 -6.80
C PRO A 138 -1.96 6.26 -5.97
N LYS A 139 -1.78 5.02 -5.52
CA LYS A 139 -0.63 4.63 -4.71
C LYS A 139 -0.14 3.21 -4.97
N ILE A 140 1.14 3.00 -4.67
CA ILE A 140 1.83 1.72 -4.75
C ILE A 140 2.48 1.44 -3.39
N GLY A 141 2.29 0.23 -2.87
CA GLY A 141 2.93 -0.26 -1.65
C GLY A 141 3.61 -1.61 -1.86
N ILE A 142 4.61 -1.90 -1.04
CA ILE A 142 5.32 -3.18 -1.03
C ILE A 142 5.26 -3.73 0.40
N PRO A 143 4.11 -4.26 0.85
CA PRO A 143 4.00 -4.83 2.18
C PRO A 143 4.94 -6.03 2.36
N ILE A 144 5.73 -5.98 3.43
CA ILE A 144 6.66 -7.02 3.86
C ILE A 144 6.21 -7.52 5.23
N VAL A 145 5.82 -8.79 5.33
CA VAL A 145 5.41 -9.42 6.58
C VAL A 145 6.52 -10.35 7.09
N LEU A 146 7.02 -10.04 8.28
CA LEU A 146 7.99 -10.83 9.03
C LEU A 146 7.24 -11.63 10.09
N GLY A 147 7.12 -12.94 9.90
CA GLY A 147 6.27 -13.72 10.79
C GLY A 147 6.25 -15.21 10.53
N LYS A 148 5.18 -15.84 10.99
CA LYS A 148 5.00 -17.29 10.89
C LYS A 148 4.27 -17.61 9.59
N LYS A 149 4.74 -18.63 8.88
CA LYS A 149 4.05 -19.22 7.73
C LYS A 149 3.24 -20.44 8.17
N ASP A 150 1.95 -20.43 7.88
CA ASP A 150 1.03 -21.54 8.09
C ASP A 150 0.51 -22.05 6.74
N TYR A 151 0.27 -23.36 6.63
CA TYR A 151 -0.25 -24.00 5.42
C TYR A 151 -1.69 -24.44 5.65
N SER A 152 -2.55 -24.31 4.63
CA SER A 152 -3.93 -24.75 4.68
C SER A 152 -4.24 -25.66 3.51
N THR A 153 -4.76 -26.86 3.78
CA THR A 153 -5.36 -27.74 2.77
C THR A 153 -6.74 -28.21 3.21
N SER A 154 -7.71 -28.07 2.30
CA SER A 154 -9.01 -28.75 2.38
C SER A 154 -9.71 -28.69 3.74
N GLY A 155 -9.70 -27.53 4.40
CA GLY A 155 -10.35 -27.31 5.71
C GLY A 155 -9.49 -27.59 6.94
N PHE A 156 -8.23 -28.01 6.77
CA PHE A 156 -7.26 -28.18 7.85
C PHE A 156 -6.12 -27.16 7.72
N THR A 157 -5.97 -26.31 8.73
CA THR A 157 -4.79 -25.46 8.88
C THR A 157 -3.72 -26.28 9.60
N TYR A 158 -2.70 -26.69 8.87
CA TYR A 158 -1.48 -27.18 9.48
C TYR A 158 -0.70 -25.96 9.92
N ALA A 159 -0.48 -25.82 11.23
CA ALA A 159 0.58 -24.96 11.70
C ALA A 159 1.83 -25.41 10.93
N GLY A 160 2.36 -24.55 10.06
CA GLY A 160 3.71 -24.77 9.53
C GLY A 160 4.63 -24.94 10.74
N ASN A 161 5.79 -25.58 10.57
CA ASN A 161 6.74 -25.93 11.64
C ASN A 161 7.29 -24.74 12.49
N GLY A 162 6.56 -23.63 12.65
CA GLY A 162 6.97 -22.44 13.37
C GLY A 162 8.02 -21.65 12.61
N GLU A 163 8.26 -21.98 11.34
CA GLU A 163 9.34 -21.36 10.58
C GLU A 163 9.03 -19.88 10.34
N PHE A 164 9.95 -19.04 10.81
CA PHE A 164 9.99 -17.63 10.46
C PHE A 164 10.15 -17.50 8.95
N LYS A 165 9.30 -16.68 8.33
CA LYS A 165 9.32 -16.38 6.90
C LYS A 165 9.09 -14.91 6.66
N VAL A 166 9.52 -14.49 5.48
CA VAL A 166 9.28 -13.16 4.93
C VAL A 166 8.25 -13.31 3.81
N GLY A 167 7.06 -12.76 4.01
CA GLY A 167 6.07 -12.57 2.96
C GLY A 167 6.29 -11.22 2.31
N VAL A 168 6.22 -11.14 0.98
CA VAL A 168 6.28 -9.88 0.24
C VAL A 168 5.11 -9.85 -0.73
N ASN A 169 4.42 -8.72 -0.84
CA ASN A 169 3.37 -8.54 -1.84
C ASN A 169 3.51 -7.15 -2.49
N PHE A 170 2.75 -6.91 -3.56
CA PHE A 170 2.65 -5.63 -4.26
C PHE A 170 1.21 -5.15 -4.24
N VAL A 171 1.00 -3.93 -3.78
CA VAL A 171 -0.32 -3.32 -3.70
C VAL A 171 -0.37 -2.13 -4.64
N VAL A 172 -1.30 -2.16 -5.58
CA VAL A 172 -1.70 -0.99 -6.38
C VAL A 172 -3.12 -0.63 -5.98
N ALA A 173 -3.29 0.60 -5.49
CA ALA A 173 -4.56 1.06 -4.95
C ALA A 173 -4.93 2.45 -5.47
N PHE A 174 -6.24 2.72 -5.48
CA PHE A 174 -6.78 4.03 -5.80
C PHE A 174 -7.65 4.52 -4.63
N GLY A 175 -7.10 5.43 -3.84
CA GLY A 175 -7.79 6.06 -2.72
C GLY A 175 -8.76 7.14 -3.18
N MET A 176 -9.80 7.37 -2.38
CA MET A 176 -10.61 8.58 -2.45
C MET A 176 -10.96 9.05 -1.04
N GLY A 177 -10.82 10.34 -0.77
CA GLY A 177 -10.98 10.85 0.58
C GLY A 177 -11.44 12.28 0.63
N TYR A 178 -11.61 12.75 1.86
CA TYR A 178 -12.01 14.12 2.14
C TYR A 178 -11.17 14.66 3.30
N ALA A 179 -10.71 15.90 3.14
CA ALA A 179 -9.95 16.61 4.16
C ALA A 179 -10.85 17.58 4.96
N PHE A 180 -10.60 17.75 6.27
CA PHE A 180 -11.43 18.58 7.16
C PHE A 180 -10.61 19.32 8.23
#